data_AF-A0A952Y2B5-F1
#
_entry.id   AF-A0A952Y2B5-F1
#
_cell.length_a   1.000
_cell.length_b   1.000
_cell.length_c   1.000
_cell.angle_alpha   90.00
_cell.angle_beta   90.00
_cell.angle_gamma   90.00
#
_symmetry.space_group_name_H-M   'P 1'
#
loop_
_entity.id
_entity.type
_entity.pdbx_description
1 polymer ?
#
loop_
_entity_poly.entity_id
_entity_poly.type
_entity_poly.pdbx_seq_one_letter_code
_entity_poly.pdbx_strand_id
1 'polypeptide(L)'
;MPLTRVRRLKSPVNDQPIDDLKILQVIDRIEKLNSGIAKFWLNSIGWAPENAAALLAKSRLDWQVSLSSALKIWIREPADDLTSGELILAWVNLGSLVEGSIKTMLSVWLKDYSNDLENLKKANAYNKIKQKIIEPDSLGLEKLRRYCKLQNLLSSSEDALVVLVQQRRNAVHAFQNRAIGDGKEFQQAVRGYLALLRAVNSKLPYPDIMYAPDEL
;
A
#
# COMPACT_ATOMS: atom_id res chain seq x y z
N MET A 1 -2.74 11.39 -29.33
CA MET A 1 -1.40 12.03 -29.37
C MET A 1 -0.38 11.02 -28.87
N PRO A 2 0.65 10.64 -29.65
CA PRO A 2 1.60 9.61 -29.24
C PRO A 2 2.68 10.19 -28.32
N LEU A 3 2.91 9.53 -27.19
CA LEU A 3 3.90 9.88 -26.17
C LEU A 3 5.32 9.69 -26.71
N THR A 4 6.07 10.78 -26.80
CA THR A 4 7.49 10.79 -27.17
C THR A 4 8.32 10.22 -26.01
N ARG A 5 9.15 9.21 -26.32
CA ARG A 5 9.96 8.47 -25.36
C ARG A 5 11.17 9.31 -24.93
N VAL A 6 11.10 9.93 -23.76
CA VAL A 6 12.27 10.61 -23.15
C VAL A 6 13.24 9.53 -22.64
N ARG A 7 14.49 9.54 -23.15
CA ARG A 7 15.58 8.68 -22.69
C ARG A 7 15.90 9.02 -21.22
N ARG A 8 15.69 8.06 -20.31
CA ARG A 8 16.22 8.11 -18.94
C ARG A 8 17.75 8.07 -18.97
N LEU A 9 18.40 9.09 -18.42
CA LEU A 9 19.78 8.99 -17.93
C LEU A 9 19.73 8.13 -16.65
N LYS A 10 20.43 6.99 -16.64
CA LYS A 10 20.54 6.14 -15.46
C LYS A 10 21.58 6.74 -14.51
N SER A 11 21.15 7.23 -13.36
CA SER A 11 22.01 7.41 -12.18
C SER A 11 22.52 6.03 -11.71
N PRO A 12 23.71 5.92 -11.08
CA PRO A 12 24.24 4.66 -10.60
C PRO A 12 23.54 4.33 -9.28
N VAL A 13 22.32 3.83 -9.41
CA VAL A 13 21.49 3.43 -8.28
C VAL A 13 21.89 2.01 -7.89
N ASN A 14 21.99 1.77 -6.58
CA ASN A 14 22.32 0.47 -6.01
C ASN A 14 21.19 -0.54 -6.31
N ASP A 15 21.23 -1.12 -7.52
CA ASP A 15 20.24 -2.00 -8.17
C ASP A 15 20.18 -3.42 -7.55
N GLN A 16 20.52 -3.56 -6.25
CA GLN A 16 20.43 -4.86 -5.59
C GLN A 16 18.97 -5.35 -5.56
N PRO A 17 18.69 -6.58 -6.03
CA PRO A 17 17.35 -7.19 -5.95
C PRO A 17 16.78 -7.17 -4.52
N ILE A 18 15.47 -6.97 -4.38
CA ILE A 18 14.81 -6.86 -3.06
C ILE A 18 15.05 -8.12 -2.20
N ASP A 19 15.09 -9.29 -2.84
CA ASP A 19 15.26 -10.57 -2.16
C ASP A 19 16.66 -10.72 -1.54
N ASP A 20 17.67 -10.01 -2.07
CA ASP A 20 19.04 -10.06 -1.56
C ASP A 20 19.28 -9.06 -0.41
N LEU A 21 18.36 -8.14 -0.16
CA LEU A 21 18.49 -7.13 0.89
C LEU A 21 18.29 -7.75 2.27
N LYS A 22 19.01 -7.26 3.28
CA LYS A 22 18.68 -7.59 4.68
C LYS A 22 17.28 -7.08 5.01
N ILE A 23 16.52 -7.82 5.81
CA ILE A 23 15.11 -7.46 6.08
C ILE A 23 14.98 -6.07 6.74
N LEU A 24 15.92 -5.70 7.61
CA LEU A 24 15.96 -4.35 8.20
C LEU A 24 16.16 -3.26 7.14
N GLN A 25 17.00 -3.49 6.12
CA GLN A 25 17.18 -2.55 5.01
C GLN A 25 15.91 -2.42 4.17
N VAL A 26 15.14 -3.49 4.00
CA VAL A 26 13.83 -3.42 3.33
C VAL A 26 12.86 -2.56 4.13
N ILE A 27 12.82 -2.71 5.45
CA ILE A 27 11.96 -1.89 6.30
C ILE A 27 12.39 -0.41 6.26
N ASP A 28 13.69 -0.12 6.31
CA ASP A 28 14.19 1.26 6.20
C ASP A 28 13.78 1.91 4.87
N ARG A 29 13.83 1.14 3.77
CA ARG A 29 13.37 1.59 2.45
C ARG A 29 11.85 1.83 2.41
N ILE A 30 11.05 0.94 3.00
CA ILE A 30 9.59 1.13 3.13
C ILE A 30 9.30 2.43 3.90
N GLU A 31 9.96 2.61 5.05
CA GLU A 31 9.79 3.78 5.91
C GLU A 31 10.17 5.07 5.18
N LYS A 32 11.30 5.09 4.47
CA LYS A 32 11.73 6.25 3.65
C LYS A 32 10.74 6.56 2.54
N LEU A 33 10.25 5.56 1.82
CA LEU A 33 9.30 5.75 0.73
C LEU A 33 7.97 6.29 1.23
N ASN A 34 7.40 5.68 2.28
CA ASN A 34 6.17 6.16 2.91
C ASN A 34 6.33 7.56 3.49
N SER A 35 7.50 7.90 4.05
CA SER A 35 7.79 9.25 4.54
C SER A 35 7.75 10.30 3.42
N GLY A 36 8.38 10.01 2.28
CA GLY A 36 8.33 10.90 1.12
C GLY A 36 6.92 11.04 0.54
N ILE A 37 6.18 9.93 0.42
CA ILE A 37 4.78 9.94 -0.02
C ILE A 37 3.94 10.80 0.93
N ALA A 38 4.06 10.60 2.25
CA ALA A 38 3.34 11.37 3.24
C ALA A 38 3.68 12.86 3.16
N LYS A 39 4.99 13.20 3.10
CA LYS A 39 5.46 14.59 3.02
C LYS A 39 4.85 15.35 1.84
N PHE A 40 4.76 14.70 0.68
CA PHE A 40 4.19 15.31 -0.52
C PHE A 40 2.65 15.36 -0.42
N TRP A 41 1.99 14.21 -0.23
CA TRP A 41 0.54 14.11 -0.39
C TRP A 41 -0.28 14.72 0.75
N LEU A 42 0.28 14.85 1.96
CA LEU A 42 -0.33 15.62 3.05
C LEU A 42 -0.47 17.11 2.70
N ASN A 43 0.40 17.64 1.83
CA ASN A 43 0.43 19.05 1.43
C ASN A 43 0.11 19.23 -0.07
N SER A 44 -0.81 18.41 -0.59
CA SER A 44 -1.12 18.32 -2.03
C SER A 44 -2.03 19.44 -2.58
N ILE A 45 -2.36 20.45 -1.78
CA ILE A 45 -3.15 21.61 -2.23
C ILE A 45 -2.40 22.30 -3.38
N GLY A 46 -3.13 22.61 -4.46
CA GLY A 46 -2.57 23.19 -5.69
C GLY A 46 -2.01 22.16 -6.67
N TRP A 47 -1.84 20.90 -6.24
CA TRP A 47 -1.38 19.79 -7.10
C TRP A 47 -2.48 18.76 -7.38
N ALA A 48 -3.30 18.45 -6.37
CA ALA A 48 -4.46 17.58 -6.51
C ALA A 48 -5.77 18.38 -6.57
N PRO A 49 -6.84 17.84 -7.18
CA PRO A 49 -8.19 18.40 -7.06
C PRO A 49 -8.56 18.65 -5.58
N GLU A 50 -9.32 19.72 -5.30
CA GLU A 50 -9.59 20.16 -3.91
C GLU A 50 -10.15 19.06 -3.01
N ASN A 51 -11.08 18.24 -3.54
CA ASN A 51 -11.67 17.13 -2.80
C ASN A 51 -10.64 16.01 -2.50
N ALA A 52 -9.73 15.73 -3.42
CA ALA A 52 -8.65 14.76 -3.22
C ALA A 52 -7.61 15.29 -2.21
N ALA A 53 -7.22 16.55 -2.33
CA ALA A 53 -6.31 17.20 -1.39
C ALA A 53 -6.89 17.24 0.02
N ALA A 54 -8.18 17.57 0.17
CA ALA A 54 -8.87 17.55 1.46
C ALA A 54 -8.94 16.13 2.05
N LEU A 55 -9.21 15.11 1.23
CA LEU A 55 -9.22 13.70 1.65
C LEU A 55 -7.83 13.24 2.12
N LEU A 56 -6.77 13.62 1.41
CA LEU A 56 -5.40 13.26 1.75
C LEU A 56 -4.90 14.01 2.99
N ALA A 57 -5.26 15.28 3.15
CA ALA A 57 -4.88 16.08 4.32
C ALA A 57 -5.48 15.53 5.64
N LYS A 58 -6.70 14.96 5.60
CA LYS A 58 -7.30 14.26 6.75
C LYS A 58 -6.80 12.81 6.90
N SER A 59 -6.15 12.26 5.88
CA SER A 59 -5.66 10.88 5.90
C SER A 59 -4.43 10.76 6.78
N ARG A 60 -4.37 9.69 7.58
CA ARG A 60 -3.25 9.43 8.50
C ARG A 60 -2.04 8.82 7.78
N LEU A 61 -1.50 9.53 6.79
CA LEU A 61 -0.28 9.14 6.10
C LEU A 61 0.93 9.15 7.04
N ASP A 62 0.90 9.97 8.09
CA ASP A 62 1.83 9.93 9.21
C ASP A 62 1.82 8.57 9.94
N TRP A 63 0.65 7.96 10.11
CA TRP A 63 0.55 6.62 10.67
C TRP A 63 1.11 5.54 9.74
N GLN A 64 1.04 5.71 8.41
CA GLN A 64 1.70 4.79 7.48
C GLN A 64 3.21 4.77 7.69
N VAL A 65 3.81 5.94 7.96
CA VAL A 65 5.24 6.03 8.32
C VAL A 65 5.51 5.33 9.65
N SER A 66 4.73 5.64 10.69
CA SER A 66 4.92 5.01 12.01
C SER A 66 4.73 3.49 12.00
N LEU A 67 3.75 2.98 11.25
CA LEU A 67 3.51 1.54 11.09
C LEU A 67 4.64 0.86 10.31
N SER A 68 5.28 1.58 9.38
CA SER A 68 6.46 1.11 8.66
C SER A 68 7.62 0.90 9.63
N SER A 69 7.93 1.88 10.48
CA SER A 69 8.96 1.74 11.52
C SER A 69 8.63 0.59 12.48
N ALA A 70 7.36 0.42 12.82
CA ALA A 70 6.89 -0.66 13.70
C ALA A 70 7.10 -2.07 13.13
N LEU A 71 7.37 -2.24 11.83
CA LEU A 71 7.74 -3.54 11.27
C LEU A 71 9.01 -4.12 11.92
N LYS A 72 9.93 -3.26 12.39
CA LYS A 72 11.18 -3.66 13.07
C LYS A 72 10.93 -4.45 14.36
N ILE A 73 9.79 -4.23 15.01
CA ILE A 73 9.40 -4.94 16.25
C ILE A 73 9.27 -6.45 16.01
N TRP A 74 8.83 -6.83 14.81
CA TRP A 74 8.51 -8.21 14.43
C TRP A 74 9.69 -8.96 13.81
N ILE A 75 10.87 -8.35 13.73
CA ILE A 75 12.06 -9.02 13.19
C ILE A 75 12.75 -9.80 14.32
N ARG A 76 13.02 -11.08 14.04
CA ARG A 76 13.68 -12.03 14.92
C ARG A 76 14.74 -12.81 14.13
N GLU A 77 15.73 -13.34 14.84
CA GLU A 77 16.75 -14.23 14.32
C GLU A 77 16.90 -15.42 15.28
N PRO A 78 16.43 -16.63 14.92
CA PRO A 78 15.78 -16.99 13.65
C PRO A 78 14.39 -16.34 13.47
N ALA A 79 13.97 -16.17 12.21
CA ALA A 79 12.69 -15.53 11.86
C ALA A 79 11.47 -16.16 12.53
N ASP A 80 11.53 -17.47 12.82
CA ASP A 80 10.42 -18.26 13.34
C ASP A 80 10.26 -18.16 14.87
N ASP A 81 11.03 -17.29 15.55
CA ASP A 81 10.96 -17.06 17.00
C ASP A 81 9.79 -16.15 17.43
N LEU A 82 8.90 -15.77 16.52
CA LEU A 82 7.67 -15.06 16.87
C LEU A 82 6.65 -16.03 17.48
N THR A 83 6.10 -15.66 18.64
CA THR A 83 4.91 -16.33 19.16
C THR A 83 3.72 -16.13 18.22
N SER A 84 2.71 -17.01 18.29
CA SER A 84 1.50 -16.87 17.45
C SER A 84 0.81 -15.52 17.61
N GLY A 85 0.79 -14.97 18.83
CA GLY A 85 0.23 -13.65 19.11
C GLY A 85 1.02 -12.52 18.44
N GLU A 86 2.35 -12.55 18.53
CA GLU A 86 3.21 -11.57 17.85
C GLU A 86 3.07 -11.66 16.33
N LEU A 87 3.04 -12.87 15.77
CA LEU A 87 2.89 -13.07 14.32
C LEU A 87 1.53 -12.55 13.81
N ILE A 88 0.45 -12.78 14.55
CA ILE A 88 -0.87 -12.21 14.21
C ILE A 88 -0.80 -10.68 14.18
N LEU A 89 -0.18 -10.04 15.18
CA LEU A 89 -0.04 -8.59 15.22
C LEU A 89 0.89 -8.05 14.13
N ALA A 90 1.93 -8.79 13.78
CA ALA A 90 2.82 -8.48 12.66
C ALA A 90 2.04 -8.44 11.33
N TRP A 91 1.16 -9.44 11.09
CA TRP A 91 0.29 -9.45 9.92
C TRP A 91 -0.76 -8.34 9.93
N VAL A 92 -1.29 -7.95 11.10
CA VAL A 92 -2.18 -6.80 11.22
C VAL A 92 -1.46 -5.50 10.87
N ASN A 93 -0.22 -5.32 11.33
CA ASN A 93 0.61 -4.18 10.97
C ASN A 93 0.82 -4.10 9.44
N LEU A 94 1.33 -5.19 8.83
CA LEU A 94 1.55 -5.26 7.39
C LEU A 94 0.24 -5.07 6.59
N GLY A 95 -0.86 -5.64 7.07
CA GLY A 95 -2.18 -5.48 6.47
C GLY A 95 -2.71 -4.05 6.50
N SER A 96 -2.32 -3.26 7.50
CA SER A 96 -2.69 -1.85 7.62
C SER A 96 -1.86 -0.97 6.68
N LEU A 97 -0.60 -1.34 6.44
CA LEU A 97 0.28 -0.73 5.46
C LEU A 97 -0.18 -0.99 4.02
N VAL A 98 -0.47 -2.25 3.68
CA VAL A 98 -1.01 -2.62 2.35
C VAL A 98 -2.33 -1.91 2.06
N GLU A 99 -3.26 -1.91 3.02
CA GLU A 99 -4.54 -1.22 2.87
C GLU A 99 -4.35 0.29 2.70
N GLY A 100 -3.50 0.91 3.51
CA GLY A 100 -3.21 2.34 3.46
C GLY A 100 -2.56 2.79 2.15
N SER A 101 -1.64 2.00 1.59
CA SER A 101 -1.03 2.31 0.29
C SER A 101 -2.05 2.27 -0.85
N ILE A 102 -2.96 1.28 -0.87
CA ILE A 102 -4.03 1.21 -1.88
C ILE A 102 -5.02 2.36 -1.70
N LYS A 103 -5.40 2.69 -0.45
CA LYS A 103 -6.24 3.86 -0.15
C LYS A 103 -5.60 5.15 -0.66
N THR A 104 -4.31 5.33 -0.41
CA THR A 104 -3.55 6.51 -0.87
C THR A 104 -3.63 6.63 -2.39
N MET A 105 -3.34 5.54 -3.12
CA MET A 105 -3.43 5.51 -4.58
C MET A 105 -4.82 5.94 -5.09
N LEU A 106 -5.88 5.35 -4.55
CA LEU A 106 -7.25 5.65 -4.99
C LEU A 106 -7.71 7.06 -4.58
N SER A 107 -7.24 7.57 -3.44
CA SER A 107 -7.52 8.94 -2.98
C SER A 107 -6.83 10.00 -3.82
N VAL A 108 -5.63 9.71 -4.32
CA VAL A 108 -4.94 10.60 -5.28
C VAL A 108 -5.72 10.67 -6.60
N TRP A 109 -6.22 9.53 -7.07
CA TRP A 109 -7.08 9.43 -8.25
C TRP A 109 -8.58 9.54 -7.93
N LEU A 110 -8.96 10.29 -6.87
CA LEU A 110 -10.34 10.31 -6.34
C LEU A 110 -11.38 10.68 -7.40
N LYS A 111 -11.05 11.57 -8.33
CA LYS A 111 -11.97 11.99 -9.41
C LYS A 111 -12.30 10.81 -10.33
N ASP A 112 -11.29 10.09 -10.80
CA ASP A 112 -11.47 8.94 -11.69
C ASP A 112 -12.16 7.78 -10.96
N TYR A 113 -11.74 7.52 -9.72
CA TYR A 113 -12.40 6.58 -8.82
C TYR A 113 -13.91 6.89 -8.68
N SER A 114 -14.25 8.15 -8.41
CA SER A 114 -15.64 8.58 -8.17
C SER A 114 -16.52 8.51 -9.42
N ASN A 115 -15.93 8.65 -10.61
CA ASN A 115 -16.64 8.59 -11.88
C ASN A 115 -16.89 7.15 -12.36
N ASP A 116 -16.23 6.16 -11.78
CA ASP A 116 -16.31 4.75 -12.18
C ASP A 116 -17.44 3.99 -11.45
N LEU A 117 -18.66 4.52 -11.54
CA LEU A 117 -19.81 4.04 -10.79
C LEU A 117 -20.12 2.55 -11.05
N GLU A 118 -19.91 2.08 -12.27
CA GLU A 118 -20.18 0.69 -12.64
C GLU A 118 -19.29 -0.27 -11.85
N ASN A 119 -17.97 -0.05 -11.85
CA ASN A 119 -17.06 -0.94 -11.13
C ASN A 119 -17.12 -0.72 -9.62
N LEU A 120 -17.45 0.49 -9.13
CA LEU A 120 -17.73 0.71 -7.71
C LEU A 120 -18.92 -0.14 -7.20
N LYS A 121 -19.99 -0.23 -8.00
CA LYS A 121 -21.13 -1.10 -7.70
C LYS A 121 -20.72 -2.57 -7.72
N LYS A 122 -19.98 -2.99 -8.75
CA LYS A 122 -19.43 -4.37 -8.84
C LYS A 122 -18.49 -4.67 -7.68
N ALA A 123 -17.74 -3.71 -7.17
CA ALA A 123 -16.80 -3.88 -6.06
C ALA A 123 -17.43 -3.82 -4.67
N ASN A 124 -18.76 -3.64 -4.55
CA ASN A 124 -19.46 -3.35 -3.29
C ASN A 124 -18.95 -2.07 -2.57
N ALA A 125 -18.42 -1.12 -3.34
CA ALA A 125 -17.97 0.21 -2.90
C ALA A 125 -19.05 1.30 -3.11
N TYR A 126 -20.32 0.89 -3.20
CA TYR A 126 -21.47 1.78 -3.36
C TYR A 126 -22.53 1.46 -2.30
N ASN A 127 -23.00 2.48 -1.58
CA ASN A 127 -24.11 2.35 -0.64
C ASN A 127 -25.44 2.51 -1.38
N LYS A 128 -26.14 1.39 -1.58
CA LYS A 128 -27.44 1.36 -2.29
C LYS A 128 -28.56 2.13 -1.56
N ILE A 129 -28.52 2.19 -0.23
CA ILE A 129 -29.54 2.89 0.57
C ILE A 129 -29.35 4.40 0.46
N LYS A 130 -28.11 4.86 0.67
CA LYS A 130 -27.76 6.30 0.62
C LYS A 130 -27.59 6.83 -0.81
N GLN A 131 -27.60 5.94 -1.81
CA GLN A 131 -27.28 6.24 -3.22
C GLN A 131 -25.97 7.04 -3.36
N LYS A 132 -24.92 6.59 -2.64
CA LYS A 132 -23.62 7.27 -2.57
C LYS A 132 -22.47 6.28 -2.74
N ILE A 133 -21.43 6.73 -3.44
CA ILE A 133 -20.14 6.04 -3.46
C ILE A 133 -19.53 6.04 -2.04
N ILE A 134 -18.74 5.02 -1.73
CA ILE A 134 -17.96 4.97 -0.50
C ILE A 134 -16.56 5.47 -0.84
N GLU A 135 -16.06 6.49 -0.13
CA GLU A 135 -14.71 7.02 -0.34
C GLU A 135 -13.63 5.97 0.00
N PRO A 136 -12.44 6.05 -0.62
CA PRO A 136 -11.37 5.09 -0.37
C PRO A 136 -10.99 4.93 1.10
N ASP A 137 -10.96 6.02 1.88
CA ASP A 137 -10.61 6.02 3.32
C ASP A 137 -11.51 5.10 4.16
N SER A 138 -12.75 4.92 3.73
CA SER A 138 -13.84 4.21 4.40
C SER A 138 -14.02 2.76 3.89
N LEU A 139 -13.24 2.33 2.90
CA LEU A 139 -13.27 0.95 2.41
C LEU A 139 -12.33 0.05 3.21
N GLY A 140 -12.74 -1.19 3.45
CA GLY A 140 -11.82 -2.25 3.88
C GLY A 140 -11.09 -2.89 2.70
N LEU A 141 -9.96 -3.55 2.99
CA LEU A 141 -9.06 -4.16 1.98
C LEU A 141 -9.77 -5.04 0.94
N GLU A 142 -10.80 -5.81 1.32
CA GLU A 142 -11.52 -6.68 0.37
C GLU A 142 -12.12 -5.88 -0.80
N LYS A 143 -12.80 -4.79 -0.49
CA LYS A 143 -13.48 -3.94 -1.48
C LYS A 143 -12.46 -3.18 -2.32
N LEU A 144 -11.40 -2.68 -1.68
CA LEU A 144 -10.27 -2.03 -2.35
C LEU A 144 -9.62 -2.97 -3.37
N ARG A 145 -9.29 -4.19 -2.95
CA ARG A 145 -8.72 -5.23 -3.82
C ARG A 145 -9.67 -5.56 -4.98
N ARG A 146 -10.96 -5.78 -4.70
CA ARG A 146 -11.94 -6.10 -5.74
C ARG A 146 -12.06 -4.99 -6.78
N TYR A 147 -12.07 -3.73 -6.35
CA TYR A 147 -12.04 -2.58 -7.25
C TYR A 147 -10.76 -2.56 -8.09
N CYS A 148 -9.59 -2.69 -7.45
CA CYS A 148 -8.31 -2.72 -8.15
C CYS A 148 -8.22 -3.84 -9.19
N LYS A 149 -8.79 -5.01 -8.89
CA LYS A 149 -8.86 -6.14 -9.83
C LYS A 149 -9.73 -5.84 -11.05
N LEU A 150 -10.88 -5.19 -10.86
CA LEU A 150 -11.76 -4.80 -11.97
C LEU A 150 -11.11 -3.77 -12.89
N GLN A 151 -10.28 -2.90 -12.32
CA GLN A 151 -9.56 -1.83 -13.03
C GLN A 151 -8.15 -2.24 -13.48
N ASN A 152 -7.72 -3.49 -13.24
CA ASN A 152 -6.35 -3.96 -13.50
C ASN A 152 -5.25 -3.07 -12.91
N LEU A 153 -5.47 -2.52 -11.70
CA LEU A 153 -4.54 -1.61 -11.03
C LEU A 153 -3.38 -2.32 -10.33
N LEU A 154 -3.53 -3.63 -10.10
CA LEU A 154 -2.53 -4.49 -9.47
C LEU A 154 -2.09 -5.57 -10.45
N SER A 155 -0.78 -5.84 -10.48
CA SER A 155 -0.26 -7.02 -11.17
C SER A 155 -0.70 -8.32 -10.47
N SER A 156 -0.53 -9.48 -11.12
CA SER A 156 -0.91 -10.77 -10.52
C SER A 156 -0.14 -11.06 -9.22
N SER A 157 1.14 -10.69 -9.14
CA SER A 157 1.95 -10.84 -7.92
C SER A 157 1.52 -9.87 -6.81
N GLU A 158 1.14 -8.64 -7.17
CA GLU A 158 0.61 -7.66 -6.23
C GLU A 158 -0.75 -8.11 -5.66
N ASP A 159 -1.66 -8.61 -6.50
CA ASP A 159 -2.95 -9.16 -6.04
C ASP A 159 -2.75 -10.39 -5.13
N ALA A 160 -1.83 -11.29 -5.48
CA ALA A 160 -1.50 -12.45 -4.67
C ALA A 160 -0.96 -12.06 -3.27
N LEU A 161 -0.09 -11.05 -3.20
CA LEU A 161 0.38 -10.50 -1.93
C LEU A 161 -0.78 -9.93 -1.10
N VAL A 162 -1.67 -9.13 -1.72
CA VAL A 162 -2.82 -8.55 -1.03
C VAL A 162 -3.73 -9.65 -0.47
N VAL A 163 -3.96 -10.73 -1.23
CA VAL A 163 -4.71 -11.91 -0.76
C VAL A 163 -4.05 -12.55 0.44
N LEU A 164 -2.75 -12.83 0.35
CA LEU A 164 -1.99 -13.46 1.43
C LEU A 164 -2.10 -12.64 2.71
N VAL A 165 -1.76 -11.35 2.64
CA VAL A 165 -1.79 -10.44 3.78
C VAL A 165 -3.22 -10.31 4.35
N GLN A 166 -4.24 -10.25 3.49
CA GLN A 166 -5.63 -10.22 3.94
C GLN A 166 -6.03 -11.50 4.68
N GLN A 167 -5.64 -12.67 4.18
CA GLN A 167 -5.94 -13.95 4.81
C GLN A 167 -5.28 -14.07 6.18
N ARG A 168 -3.99 -13.70 6.27
CA ARG A 168 -3.20 -13.77 7.50
C ARG A 168 -3.65 -12.77 8.56
N ARG A 169 -3.87 -11.50 8.19
CA ARG A 169 -4.32 -10.46 9.15
C ARG A 169 -5.68 -10.78 9.78
N ASN A 170 -6.55 -11.48 9.04
CA ASN A 170 -7.88 -11.84 9.55
C ASN A 170 -7.83 -12.89 10.67
N ALA A 171 -6.68 -13.52 10.93
CA ALA A 171 -6.47 -14.37 12.10
C ALA A 171 -6.52 -13.62 13.44
N VAL A 172 -6.51 -12.27 13.42
CA VAL A 172 -6.81 -11.45 14.61
C VAL A 172 -8.19 -11.78 15.21
N HIS A 173 -9.11 -12.30 14.40
CA HIS A 173 -10.35 -12.92 14.87
C HIS A 173 -10.07 -14.35 15.40
N ALA A 174 -9.25 -14.43 16.45
CA ALA A 174 -8.58 -15.65 16.93
C ALA A 174 -9.51 -16.80 17.35
N PHE A 175 -10.81 -16.53 17.53
CA PHE A 175 -11.81 -17.58 17.77
C PHE A 175 -12.00 -18.50 16.55
N GLN A 176 -11.72 -18.02 15.35
CA GLN A 176 -11.79 -18.80 14.13
C GLN A 176 -10.44 -19.44 13.84
N ASN A 177 -10.43 -20.75 13.55
CA ASN A 177 -9.22 -21.43 13.13
C ASN A 177 -8.77 -20.91 11.75
N ARG A 178 -7.67 -20.15 11.73
CA ARG A 178 -7.10 -19.52 10.53
C ARG A 178 -5.60 -19.72 10.52
N ALA A 179 -5.05 -20.08 9.37
CA ALA A 179 -3.61 -20.24 9.21
C ALA A 179 -2.90 -18.87 9.31
N ILE A 180 -1.93 -18.78 10.22
CA ILE A 180 -1.14 -17.55 10.47
C ILE A 180 0.24 -17.56 9.79
N GLY A 181 0.62 -18.66 9.14
CA GLY A 181 1.93 -18.79 8.50
C GLY A 181 3.07 -18.91 9.51
N ASP A 182 4.26 -18.49 9.09
CA ASP A 182 5.48 -18.45 9.90
C ASP A 182 6.24 -17.12 9.70
N GLY A 183 7.35 -16.95 10.42
CA GLY A 183 8.13 -15.72 10.38
C GLY A 183 8.83 -15.49 9.04
N LYS A 184 9.22 -16.57 8.35
CA LYS A 184 9.82 -16.48 7.00
C LYS A 184 8.81 -15.99 5.97
N GLU A 185 7.59 -16.52 5.97
CA GLU A 185 6.50 -16.07 5.10
C GLU A 185 6.18 -14.59 5.36
N PHE A 186 6.16 -14.18 6.64
CA PHE A 186 5.98 -12.79 7.01
C PHE A 186 7.09 -11.88 6.45
N GLN A 187 8.36 -12.25 6.62
CA GLN A 187 9.48 -11.47 6.08
C GLN A 187 9.42 -11.40 4.54
N GLN A 188 9.05 -12.48 3.86
CA GLN A 188 8.86 -12.46 2.40
C GLN A 188 7.70 -11.53 1.99
N ALA A 189 6.60 -11.50 2.76
CA ALA A 189 5.51 -10.58 2.51
C ALA A 189 5.89 -9.12 2.73
N VAL A 190 6.78 -8.82 3.70
CA VAL A 190 7.35 -7.48 3.90
C VAL A 190 8.17 -7.05 2.67
N ARG A 191 8.96 -7.96 2.07
CA ARG A 191 9.65 -7.70 0.79
C ARG A 191 8.68 -7.43 -0.35
N GLY A 192 7.64 -8.25 -0.46
CA GLY A 192 6.55 -8.05 -1.41
C GLY A 192 5.88 -6.68 -1.23
N TYR A 193 5.73 -6.22 0.01
CA TYR A 193 5.13 -4.92 0.28
C TYR A 193 6.00 -3.76 -0.22
N LEU A 194 7.34 -3.83 -0.11
CA LEU A 194 8.21 -2.82 -0.73
C LEU A 194 8.01 -2.77 -2.26
N ALA A 195 7.88 -3.93 -2.92
CA ALA A 195 7.60 -3.98 -4.36
C ALA A 195 6.22 -3.36 -4.70
N LEU A 196 5.18 -3.70 -3.92
CA LEU A 196 3.85 -3.10 -4.06
C LEU A 196 3.90 -1.58 -3.86
N LEU A 197 4.61 -1.10 -2.84
CA LEU A 197 4.71 0.32 -2.51
C LEU A 197 5.40 1.11 -3.64
N ARG A 198 6.48 0.55 -4.23
CA ARG A 198 7.11 1.09 -5.44
C ARG A 198 6.13 1.17 -6.61
N ALA A 199 5.37 0.09 -6.84
CA ALA A 199 4.38 0.03 -7.91
C ALA A 199 3.22 1.01 -7.70
N VAL A 200 2.80 1.24 -6.45
CA VAL A 200 1.83 2.29 -6.08
C VAL A 200 2.43 3.67 -6.35
N ASN A 201 3.61 3.97 -5.82
CA ASN A 201 4.28 5.25 -5.97
C ASN A 201 4.46 5.64 -7.45
N SER A 202 4.83 4.68 -8.30
CA SER A 202 4.99 4.90 -9.74
C SER A 202 3.71 5.28 -10.49
N LYS A 203 2.53 5.04 -9.89
CA LYS A 203 1.22 5.39 -10.45
C LYS A 203 0.71 6.73 -9.94
N LEU A 204 1.41 7.38 -9.01
CA LEU A 204 0.99 8.67 -8.46
C LEU A 204 1.46 9.81 -9.39
N PRO A 205 0.61 10.80 -9.70
CA PRO A 205 0.93 11.88 -10.63
C PRO A 205 1.72 12.97 -9.91
N TYR A 206 3.03 12.76 -9.78
CA TYR A 206 3.94 13.82 -9.34
C TYR A 206 4.16 14.85 -10.45
N PRO A 207 4.38 16.15 -10.11
CA PRO A 207 4.59 17.20 -11.11
C PRO A 207 5.86 17.00 -11.95
N ASP A 208 6.91 16.46 -11.32
CA ASP A 208 8.19 16.11 -11.92
C ASP A 208 8.86 15.02 -11.08
N ILE A 209 9.86 14.34 -11.66
CA ILE A 209 10.68 13.31 -11.01
C ILE A 209 11.33 13.80 -9.72
N MET A 210 11.67 15.09 -9.60
CA MET A 210 12.24 15.64 -8.36
C MET A 210 11.29 15.59 -7.16
N TYR A 211 9.98 15.50 -7.40
CA TYR A 211 8.96 15.39 -6.36
C TYR A 211 8.55 13.96 -6.09
N ALA A 212 8.86 13.03 -7.00
CA ALA A 212 8.60 11.62 -6.81
C ALA A 212 9.57 11.07 -5.75
N PRO A 213 9.08 10.59 -4.59
CA PRO A 213 9.93 10.01 -3.56
C PRO A 213 10.70 8.80 -4.07
N ASP A 214 11.95 8.70 -3.65
CA ASP A 214 12.81 7.53 -3.84
C ASP A 214 13.26 6.99 -2.47
N GLU A 215 13.35 5.67 -2.36
CA GLU A 215 13.77 4.98 -1.15
C GLU A 215 15.28 4.71 -1.07
N LEU A 216 16.04 5.13 -2.09
CA LEU A 216 17.46 4.86 -2.23
C LEU A 216 18.32 6.03 -1.74
#